data_AF-A0A2H4T8E0-F1
#
_entry.id   AF-A0A2H4T8E0-F1
#
_cell.length_a   1.000
_cell.length_b   1.000
_cell.length_c   1.000
_cell.angle_alpha   90.00
_cell.angle_beta   90.00
_cell.angle_gamma   90.00
#
_symmetry.space_group_name_H-M   'P 1'
#
loop_
_entity.id
_entity.type
_entity.pdbx_description
1 polymer ?
#
loop_
_entity_poly.entity_id
_entity_poly.type
_entity_poly.pdbx_seq_one_letter_code
_entity_poly.pdbx_strand_id
1 'polypeptide(L)'
;GWWAGNSGVAKRSGSFIAAHAAHAGLIMFWAGAFTLFELARYNNALPMGDQGLILLPHMASLGLGLDADATIANTEPYIAIAAFHLVSSAVLGAAGIWHTLRAPKDLSKAEGRAQKFHFEWDDAKKLTFILGHHLIFLGLGVIAFVEWAKHHGIYDTAIGAVRQVEPNIDLGMVWGYQTNFLSINSLEDVMG
;
A
#
# COMPACT_ATOMS: atom_id res chain seq x y z
N GLY A 1 25.67 -19.14 -10.57
CA GLY A 1 25.34 -18.98 -12.01
C GLY A 1 24.28 -17.91 -12.18
N TRP A 2 23.72 -17.73 -13.39
CA TRP A 2 22.72 -16.71 -13.68
C TRP A 2 21.42 -16.84 -12.86
N TRP A 3 21.08 -18.06 -12.46
CA TRP A 3 19.94 -18.39 -11.60
C TRP A 3 19.97 -17.70 -10.22
N ALA A 4 21.13 -17.21 -9.77
CA ALA A 4 21.29 -16.41 -8.55
C ALA A 4 21.70 -14.96 -8.86
N GLY A 5 21.34 -14.42 -10.02
CA GLY A 5 21.81 -13.11 -10.50
C GLY A 5 21.57 -11.96 -9.51
N ASN A 6 20.44 -11.98 -8.80
CA ASN A 6 20.09 -10.95 -7.82
C ASN A 6 20.97 -10.98 -6.55
N SER A 7 21.63 -12.09 -6.23
CA SER A 7 22.52 -12.18 -5.07
C SER A 7 23.67 -11.17 -5.11
N GLY A 8 24.12 -10.80 -6.32
CA GLY A 8 25.17 -9.80 -6.49
C GLY A 8 24.71 -8.36 -6.19
N VAL A 9 23.41 -8.10 -6.10
CA VAL A 9 22.87 -6.75 -5.79
C VAL A 9 23.01 -6.43 -4.29
N ALA A 10 23.04 -7.44 -3.43
CA ALA A 10 23.12 -7.23 -1.98
C ALA A 10 24.36 -6.43 -1.55
N LYS A 11 25.49 -6.56 -2.26
CA LYS A 11 26.74 -5.83 -1.96
C LYS A 11 26.84 -4.46 -2.65
N ARG A 12 25.75 -3.97 -3.26
CA ARG A 12 25.73 -2.78 -4.12
C ARG A 12 24.53 -1.92 -3.73
N SER A 13 24.69 -1.09 -2.71
CA SER A 13 23.62 -0.28 -2.12
C SER A 13 22.83 0.56 -3.14
N GLY A 14 23.48 1.11 -4.17
CA GLY A 14 22.81 1.88 -5.22
C GLY A 14 21.97 0.99 -6.15
N SER A 15 22.51 -0.16 -6.56
CA SER A 15 21.74 -1.17 -7.33
C SER A 15 20.61 -1.78 -6.51
N PHE A 16 20.79 -1.92 -5.19
CA PHE A 16 19.79 -2.42 -4.26
C PHE A 16 18.57 -1.50 -4.21
N ILE A 17 18.79 -0.18 -4.07
CA ILE A 17 17.71 0.81 -4.09
C ILE A 17 17.02 0.82 -5.46
N ALA A 18 17.78 0.76 -6.56
CA ALA A 18 17.22 0.74 -7.91
C ALA A 18 16.25 -0.44 -8.12
N ALA A 19 16.63 -1.64 -7.67
CA ALA A 19 15.82 -2.84 -7.79
C ALA A 19 14.52 -2.73 -6.97
N HIS A 20 14.59 -2.23 -5.73
CA HIS A 20 13.40 -2.08 -4.88
C HIS A 20 12.46 -0.99 -5.39
N ALA A 21 12.99 0.13 -5.89
CA ALA A 21 12.18 1.18 -6.50
C ALA A 21 11.45 0.68 -7.76
N ALA A 22 12.15 -0.05 -8.64
CA ALA A 22 11.54 -0.66 -9.81
C ALA A 22 10.46 -1.69 -9.44
N HIS A 23 10.72 -2.51 -8.41
CA HIS A 23 9.74 -3.48 -7.91
C HIS A 23 8.50 -2.81 -7.30
N ALA A 24 8.67 -1.74 -6.51
CA ALA A 24 7.56 -0.93 -6.03
C ALA A 24 6.77 -0.33 -7.20
N GLY A 25 7.45 0.09 -8.28
CA GLY A 25 6.81 0.49 -9.53
C GLY A 25 5.92 -0.59 -10.14
N LEU A 26 6.36 -1.85 -10.16
CA LEU A 26 5.54 -2.98 -10.64
C LEU A 26 4.30 -3.21 -9.78
N ILE A 27 4.41 -3.09 -8.45
CA ILE A 27 3.28 -3.21 -7.52
C ILE A 27 2.24 -2.11 -7.81
N MET A 28 2.69 -0.86 -7.93
CA MET A 28 1.81 0.27 -8.26
C MET A 28 1.18 0.12 -9.64
N PHE A 29 1.94 -0.36 -10.63
CA PHE A 29 1.42 -0.63 -11.96
C PHE A 29 0.31 -1.68 -11.94
N TRP A 30 0.55 -2.79 -11.23
CA TRP A 30 -0.43 -3.85 -11.07
C TRP A 30 -1.72 -3.31 -10.43
N ALA A 31 -1.61 -2.58 -9.31
CA ALA A 31 -2.77 -2.03 -8.61
C ALA A 31 -3.61 -1.12 -9.52
N GLY A 32 -2.98 -0.23 -10.28
CA GLY A 32 -3.68 0.66 -11.20
C GLY A 32 -4.27 -0.06 -12.42
N ALA A 33 -3.47 -0.90 -13.08
CA ALA A 33 -3.89 -1.60 -14.29
C ALA A 33 -5.00 -2.62 -14.01
N PHE A 34 -4.88 -3.40 -12.93
CA PHE A 34 -5.90 -4.39 -12.57
C PHE A 34 -7.19 -3.72 -12.09
N THR A 35 -7.11 -2.53 -11.47
CA THR A 35 -8.33 -1.77 -11.14
C THR A 35 -9.12 -1.40 -12.39
N LEU A 36 -8.45 -0.87 -13.43
CA LEU A 36 -9.13 -0.53 -14.69
C LEU A 36 -9.65 -1.78 -15.41
N PHE A 37 -8.90 -2.88 -15.36
CA PHE A 37 -9.30 -4.16 -15.92
C PHE A 37 -10.53 -4.77 -15.23
N GLU A 38 -10.62 -4.64 -13.91
CA GLU A 38 -11.81 -5.02 -13.15
C GLU A 38 -13.00 -4.09 -13.42
N LEU A 39 -12.79 -2.77 -13.51
CA LEU A 39 -13.86 -1.84 -13.90
C LEU A 39 -14.41 -2.16 -15.29
N ALA A 40 -13.56 -2.51 -16.25
CA ALA A 40 -13.96 -2.78 -17.62
C ALA A 40 -14.84 -4.04 -17.78
N ARG A 41 -14.84 -4.94 -16.80
CA ARG A 41 -15.66 -6.18 -16.79
C ARG A 41 -16.77 -6.16 -15.75
N TYR A 42 -16.79 -5.16 -14.88
CA TYR A 42 -17.70 -5.11 -13.75
C TYR A 42 -19.15 -5.05 -14.24
N ASN A 43 -19.97 -5.94 -13.70
CA ASN A 43 -21.40 -6.00 -13.94
C ASN A 43 -22.14 -5.76 -12.62
N ASN A 44 -22.82 -4.62 -12.51
CA ASN A 44 -23.58 -4.26 -11.31
C ASN A 44 -24.85 -5.11 -11.10
N ALA A 45 -25.27 -5.90 -12.10
CA ALA A 45 -26.38 -6.84 -11.97
C ALA A 45 -25.98 -8.15 -11.26
N LEU A 46 -24.69 -8.36 -11.00
CA LEU A 46 -24.18 -9.56 -10.33
C LEU A 46 -23.50 -9.18 -9.00
N PRO A 47 -23.56 -10.04 -7.97
CA PRO A 47 -22.77 -9.84 -6.76
C PRO A 47 -21.27 -9.71 -7.07
N MET A 48 -20.55 -8.84 -6.35
CA MET A 48 -19.10 -8.67 -6.53
C MET A 48 -18.33 -9.96 -6.29
N GLY A 49 -18.78 -10.79 -5.33
CA GLY A 49 -18.14 -12.06 -4.98
C GLY A 49 -18.14 -13.12 -6.10
N ASP A 50 -19.06 -13.01 -7.06
CA ASP A 50 -19.24 -14.01 -8.13
C ASP A 50 -18.46 -13.65 -9.41
N GLN A 51 -17.82 -12.48 -9.44
CA GLN A 51 -17.19 -11.92 -10.65
C GLN A 51 -15.66 -12.04 -10.66
N GLY A 52 -15.06 -12.66 -9.63
CA GLY A 52 -13.60 -12.79 -9.53
C GLY A 52 -12.88 -11.45 -9.38
N LEU A 53 -13.52 -10.48 -8.73
CA LEU A 53 -12.96 -9.15 -8.44
C LEU A 53 -12.12 -9.22 -7.18
N ILE A 54 -10.95 -8.59 -7.19
CA ILE A 54 -10.05 -8.52 -6.04
C ILE A 54 -9.73 -7.09 -5.62
N LEU A 55 -9.77 -6.09 -6.50
CA LEU A 55 -9.45 -4.69 -6.15
C LEU A 55 -10.70 -3.86 -5.90
N LEU A 56 -11.75 -4.01 -6.70
CA LEU A 56 -13.00 -3.26 -6.50
C LEU A 56 -13.64 -3.52 -5.13
N PRO A 57 -13.71 -4.76 -4.61
CA PRO A 57 -14.25 -5.01 -3.27
C PRO A 57 -13.42 -4.36 -2.16
N HIS A 58 -12.09 -4.28 -2.31
CA HIS A 58 -11.22 -3.60 -1.34
C HIS A 58 -11.44 -2.09 -1.31
N MET A 59 -11.76 -1.46 -2.44
CA MET A 59 -12.11 -0.04 -2.47
C MET A 59 -13.56 0.19 -2.02
N ALA A 60 -14.47 -0.73 -2.33
CA ALA A 60 -15.85 -0.69 -1.84
C ALA A 60 -15.91 -0.76 -0.30
N SER A 61 -15.06 -1.59 0.34
CA SER A 61 -14.99 -1.63 1.81
C SER A 61 -14.54 -0.30 2.44
N LEU A 62 -13.77 0.51 1.70
CA LEU A 62 -13.42 1.89 2.09
C LEU A 62 -14.57 2.89 1.91
N GLY A 63 -15.75 2.44 1.49
CA GLY A 63 -16.94 3.27 1.28
C GLY A 63 -16.93 4.08 -0.02
N LEU A 64 -16.06 3.74 -0.97
CA LEU A 64 -15.92 4.52 -2.20
C LEU A 64 -17.03 4.21 -3.21
N GLY A 65 -17.77 5.23 -3.63
CA GLY A 65 -18.67 5.14 -4.78
C GLY A 65 -19.85 4.17 -4.65
N LEU A 66 -20.16 3.73 -3.42
CA LEU A 66 -21.30 2.87 -3.12
C LEU A 66 -22.62 3.67 -3.07
N ASP A 67 -23.70 3.06 -3.53
CA ASP A 67 -25.07 3.51 -3.29
C ASP A 67 -25.70 2.83 -2.06
N ALA A 68 -26.99 3.08 -1.85
CA ALA A 68 -27.77 2.51 -0.75
C ALA A 68 -27.94 0.97 -0.85
N ASP A 69 -27.74 0.38 -2.02
CA ASP A 69 -27.83 -1.07 -2.25
C ASP A 69 -26.44 -1.74 -2.19
N ALA A 70 -25.43 -1.01 -1.72
CA ALA A 70 -24.02 -1.44 -1.65
C ALA A 70 -23.44 -1.85 -3.02
N THR A 71 -23.92 -1.22 -4.10
CA THR A 71 -23.39 -1.40 -5.45
C THR A 71 -22.55 -0.20 -5.85
N ILE A 72 -21.56 -0.42 -6.74
CA ILE A 72 -20.73 0.66 -7.26
C ILE A 72 -21.56 1.50 -8.24
N ALA A 73 -22.06 2.65 -7.76
CA ALA A 73 -22.82 3.61 -8.54
C ALA A 73 -21.96 4.76 -9.09
N ASN A 74 -20.87 5.11 -8.39
CA ASN A 74 -19.91 6.10 -8.86
C ASN A 74 -18.51 5.46 -9.07
N THR A 75 -18.09 5.36 -10.31
CA THR A 75 -16.77 4.82 -10.68
C THR A 75 -15.64 5.84 -10.67
N GLU A 76 -15.94 7.14 -10.52
CA GLU A 76 -14.93 8.20 -10.49
C GLU A 76 -13.79 7.95 -9.47
N PRO A 77 -14.06 7.65 -8.18
CA PRO A 77 -12.97 7.41 -7.21
C PRO A 77 -12.08 6.23 -7.61
N TYR A 78 -12.67 5.18 -8.19
CA TYR A 78 -11.93 4.01 -8.66
C TYR A 78 -10.99 4.36 -9.83
N ILE A 79 -11.47 5.15 -10.79
CA ILE A 79 -10.66 5.63 -11.92
C ILE A 79 -9.56 6.57 -11.42
N ALA A 80 -9.85 7.47 -10.50
CA ALA A 80 -8.88 8.39 -9.92
C ALA A 80 -7.76 7.64 -9.18
N ILE A 81 -8.11 6.65 -8.36
CA ILE A 81 -7.15 5.79 -7.66
C ILE A 81 -6.31 5.00 -8.67
N ALA A 82 -6.94 4.41 -9.69
CA ALA A 82 -6.22 3.68 -10.73
C ALA A 82 -5.22 4.57 -11.48
N ALA A 83 -5.64 5.78 -11.87
CA ALA A 83 -4.79 6.76 -12.54
C ALA A 83 -3.63 7.19 -11.65
N PHE A 84 -3.88 7.47 -10.37
CA PHE A 84 -2.83 7.79 -9.39
C PHE A 84 -1.79 6.67 -9.29
N HIS A 85 -2.24 5.41 -9.21
CA HIS A 85 -1.35 4.26 -9.15
C HIS A 85 -0.52 4.09 -10.43
N LEU A 86 -1.14 4.24 -11.61
CA LEU A 86 -0.45 4.14 -12.90
C LEU A 86 0.59 5.25 -13.10
N VAL A 87 0.26 6.51 -12.79
CA VAL A 87 1.21 7.62 -12.89
C VAL A 87 2.36 7.44 -11.89
N SER A 88 2.06 7.07 -10.65
CA SER A 88 3.08 6.78 -9.63
C SER A 88 3.99 5.64 -10.05
N SER A 89 3.45 4.60 -10.71
CA SER A 89 4.22 3.47 -11.22
C SER A 89 5.24 3.91 -12.28
N ALA A 90 4.88 4.83 -13.16
CA ALA A 90 5.77 5.36 -14.19
C ALA A 90 6.92 6.14 -13.55
N VAL A 91 6.63 6.95 -12.51
CA VAL A 91 7.66 7.69 -11.76
C VAL A 91 8.64 6.74 -11.06
N LEU A 92 8.12 5.72 -10.38
CA LEU A 92 8.95 4.72 -9.68
C LEU A 92 9.79 3.86 -10.64
N GLY A 93 9.19 3.44 -11.77
CA GLY A 93 9.89 2.72 -12.83
C GLY A 93 11.01 3.58 -13.44
N ALA A 94 10.73 4.85 -13.75
CA ALA A 94 11.73 5.79 -14.24
C ALA A 94 12.86 6.01 -13.22
N ALA A 95 12.53 6.11 -11.92
CA ALA A 95 13.53 6.21 -10.85
C ALA A 95 14.43 4.96 -10.79
N GLY A 96 13.86 3.75 -10.87
CA GLY A 96 14.62 2.50 -10.90
C GLY A 96 15.58 2.41 -12.10
N ILE A 97 15.13 2.83 -13.29
CA ILE A 97 15.96 2.91 -14.49
C ILE A 97 17.07 3.96 -14.30
N TRP A 98 16.72 5.15 -13.81
CA TRP A 98 17.68 6.24 -13.59
C TRP A 98 18.78 5.85 -12.61
N HIS A 99 18.43 5.23 -11.47
CA HIS A 99 19.41 4.75 -10.50
C HIS A 99 20.31 3.64 -11.07
N THR A 100 19.79 2.83 -12.00
CA THR A 100 20.60 1.80 -12.66
C THR A 100 21.58 2.38 -13.68
N LEU A 101 21.16 3.39 -14.43
CA LEU A 101 21.93 3.94 -15.55
C LEU A 101 22.88 5.07 -15.16
N ARG A 102 22.51 5.90 -14.17
CA ARG A 102 23.24 7.14 -13.84
C ARG A 102 23.82 7.16 -12.43
N ALA A 103 23.21 6.50 -11.46
CA ALA A 103 23.74 6.49 -10.10
C ALA A 103 24.89 5.47 -9.97
N PRO A 104 25.87 5.71 -9.07
CA PRO A 104 26.86 4.71 -8.72
C PRO A 104 26.20 3.43 -8.19
N LYS A 105 26.67 2.27 -8.65
CA LYS A 105 26.16 0.97 -8.19
C LYS A 105 26.35 0.76 -6.69
N ASP A 106 27.41 1.34 -6.14
CA ASP A 106 27.69 1.42 -4.71
C ASP A 106 27.72 2.90 -4.31
N LEU A 107 26.86 3.27 -3.35
CA LEU A 107 26.71 4.63 -2.90
C LEU A 107 27.87 5.12 -2.03
N SER A 108 28.79 4.25 -1.60
CA SER A 108 30.03 4.69 -0.93
C SER A 108 30.85 5.64 -1.81
N LYS A 109 30.73 5.45 -3.14
CA LYS A 109 31.38 6.22 -4.19
C LYS A 109 30.53 7.39 -4.71
N ALA A 110 29.36 7.62 -4.12
CA ALA A 110 28.51 8.73 -4.52
C ALA A 110 29.00 10.05 -3.90
N GLU A 111 28.73 11.16 -4.59
CA GLU A 111 29.07 12.49 -4.12
C GLU A 111 27.91 13.14 -3.34
N GLY A 112 28.24 14.06 -2.44
CA GLY A 112 27.27 14.87 -1.72
C GLY A 112 26.32 14.07 -0.82
N ARG A 113 25.02 14.38 -0.88
CA ARG A 113 24.01 13.78 0.02
C ARG A 113 23.76 12.30 -0.27
N ALA A 114 23.99 11.84 -1.50
CA ALA A 114 23.74 10.45 -1.89
C ALA A 114 24.61 9.47 -1.10
N GLN A 115 25.84 9.86 -0.75
CA GLN A 115 26.74 9.04 0.09
C GLN A 115 26.12 8.73 1.46
N LYS A 116 25.30 9.63 2.00
CA LYS A 116 24.60 9.40 3.28
C LYS A 116 23.58 8.26 3.21
N PHE A 117 23.20 7.77 2.03
CA PHE A 117 22.29 6.64 1.85
C PHE A 117 23.01 5.30 1.65
N HIS A 118 24.34 5.30 1.58
CA HIS A 118 25.11 4.06 1.63
C HIS A 118 24.91 3.34 2.97
N PHE A 119 24.91 2.02 2.94
CA PHE A 119 24.83 1.15 4.11
C PHE A 119 25.61 -0.13 3.86
N GLU A 120 26.05 -0.74 4.95
CA GLU A 120 26.66 -2.07 5.00
C GLU A 120 25.81 -2.98 5.89
N TRP A 121 25.83 -4.28 5.64
CA TRP A 121 24.97 -5.24 6.33
C TRP A 121 25.38 -5.51 7.78
N ASP A 122 26.61 -5.18 8.15
CA ASP A 122 27.15 -5.28 9.51
C ASP A 122 27.04 -3.97 10.31
N ASP A 123 26.59 -2.87 9.69
CA ASP A 123 26.32 -1.61 10.37
C ASP A 123 24.90 -1.57 10.95
N ALA A 124 24.74 -2.13 12.14
CA ALA A 124 23.46 -2.15 12.86
C ALA A 124 22.91 -0.74 13.12
N LYS A 125 23.77 0.29 13.30
CA LYS A 125 23.32 1.67 13.53
C LYS A 125 22.67 2.24 12.27
N LYS A 126 23.25 1.98 11.10
CA LYS A 126 22.68 2.42 9.83
C LYS A 126 21.39 1.68 9.50
N LEU A 127 21.36 0.37 9.70
CA LEU A 127 20.18 -0.47 9.43
C LEU A 127 18.99 -0.10 10.33
N THR A 128 19.22 0.12 11.63
CA THR A 128 18.16 0.56 12.55
C THR A 128 17.66 1.97 12.25
N PHE A 129 18.54 2.87 11.79
CA PHE A 129 18.13 4.19 11.31
C PHE A 129 17.20 4.10 10.09
N ILE A 130 17.54 3.25 9.11
CA ILE A 130 16.69 3.00 7.93
C ILE A 130 15.36 2.39 8.35
N LEU A 131 15.38 1.37 9.22
CA LEU A 131 14.19 0.72 9.74
C LEU A 131 13.24 1.73 10.42
N GLY A 132 13.77 2.60 11.28
CA GLY A 132 12.98 3.62 11.97
C GLY A 132 12.21 4.54 11.01
N HIS A 133 12.81 4.92 9.88
CA HIS A 133 12.11 5.73 8.87
C HIS A 133 10.96 4.96 8.22
N HIS A 134 11.14 3.68 7.90
CA HIS A 134 10.06 2.86 7.34
C HIS A 134 8.90 2.69 8.32
N LEU A 135 9.20 2.48 9.61
CA LEU A 135 8.19 2.38 10.67
C LEU A 135 7.35 3.66 10.79
N ILE A 136 7.96 4.83 10.60
CA ILE A 136 7.22 6.11 10.57
C ILE A 136 6.21 6.12 9.41
N PHE A 137 6.62 5.75 8.19
CA PHE A 137 5.69 5.72 7.04
C PHE A 137 4.57 4.71 7.22
N LEU A 138 4.86 3.53 7.80
CA LEU A 138 3.83 2.54 8.13
C LEU A 138 2.84 3.08 9.16
N GLY A 139 3.34 3.73 10.23
CA GLY A 139 2.50 4.38 11.23
C GLY A 139 1.61 5.47 10.64
N LEU A 140 2.16 6.32 9.77
CA LEU A 140 1.38 7.34 9.05
C LEU A 140 0.29 6.72 8.15
N GLY A 141 0.58 5.59 7.51
CA GLY A 141 -0.40 4.85 6.71
C GLY A 141 -1.60 4.35 7.53
N VAL A 142 -1.34 3.77 8.71
CA VAL A 142 -2.40 3.32 9.62
C VAL A 142 -3.21 4.51 10.15
N ILE A 143 -2.54 5.60 10.56
CA ILE A 143 -3.21 6.83 11.00
C ILE A 143 -4.12 7.38 9.88
N ALA A 144 -3.63 7.44 8.64
CA ALA A 144 -4.42 7.91 7.51
C ALA A 144 -5.68 7.06 7.28
N PHE A 145 -5.61 5.74 7.49
CA PHE A 145 -6.76 4.84 7.39
C PHE A 145 -7.79 5.10 8.51
N VAL A 146 -7.35 5.26 9.76
CA VAL A 146 -8.24 5.59 10.88
C VAL A 146 -8.90 6.95 10.68
N GLU A 147 -8.13 7.95 10.27
CA GLU A 147 -8.65 9.30 9.99
C GLU A 147 -9.60 9.32 8.79
N TRP A 148 -9.40 8.45 7.80
CA TRP A 148 -10.36 8.24 6.71
C TRP A 148 -11.70 7.73 7.24
N ALA A 149 -11.69 6.65 8.03
CA ALA A 149 -12.89 6.05 8.60
C ALA A 149 -13.67 7.02 9.52
N LYS A 150 -12.96 7.87 10.26
CA LYS A 150 -13.57 8.91 11.10
C LYS A 150 -14.26 10.00 10.30
N HIS A 151 -13.61 10.53 9.26
CA HIS A 151 -14.10 11.72 8.56
C HIS A 151 -14.98 11.43 7.36
N HIS A 152 -14.66 10.38 6.59
CA HIS A 152 -15.35 10.03 5.35
C HIS A 152 -16.28 8.82 5.55
N GLY A 153 -15.93 7.96 6.50
CA GLY A 153 -16.63 6.70 6.73
C GLY A 153 -16.12 5.56 5.86
N ILE A 154 -16.46 4.34 6.30
CA ILE A 154 -16.19 3.08 5.60
C ILE A 154 -17.47 2.25 5.59
N TYR A 155 -17.52 1.21 4.74
CA TYR A 155 -18.70 0.37 4.61
C TYR A 155 -18.88 -0.54 5.83
N ASP A 156 -20.03 -0.45 6.49
CA ASP A 156 -20.42 -1.32 7.59
C ASP A 156 -21.48 -2.34 7.14
N THR A 157 -21.10 -3.62 7.15
CA THR A 157 -21.97 -4.73 6.77
C THR A 157 -23.15 -4.94 7.73
N ALA A 158 -23.03 -4.54 9.00
CA ALA A 158 -24.08 -4.73 10.00
C ALA A 158 -25.30 -3.83 9.74
N ILE A 159 -25.07 -2.67 9.13
CA ILE A 159 -26.14 -1.72 8.77
C ILE A 159 -26.33 -1.58 7.26
N GLY A 160 -25.44 -2.16 6.44
CA GLY A 160 -25.51 -2.11 4.98
C GLY A 160 -25.22 -0.74 4.38
N ALA A 161 -24.42 0.10 5.05
CA ALA A 161 -24.18 1.48 4.63
C ALA A 161 -22.78 1.97 4.99
N VAL A 162 -22.32 3.00 4.28
CA VAL A 162 -21.11 3.74 4.64
C VAL A 162 -21.42 4.64 5.84
N ARG A 163 -20.62 4.55 6.89
CA ARG A 163 -20.75 5.41 8.06
C ARG A 163 -19.39 5.84 8.61
N GLN A 164 -19.39 6.97 9.29
CA GLN A 164 -18.26 7.40 10.11
C GLN A 164 -18.10 6.44 11.30
N VAL A 165 -16.85 6.17 11.67
CA VAL A 165 -16.50 5.26 12.77
C VAL A 165 -15.65 6.00 13.77
N GLU A 166 -16.09 6.03 15.03
CA GLU A 166 -15.30 6.53 16.16
C GLU A 166 -14.46 5.38 16.74
N PRO A 167 -13.12 5.46 16.77
CA PRO A 167 -12.28 4.37 17.25
C PRO A 167 -12.47 4.07 18.74
N ASN A 168 -12.44 2.79 19.11
CA ASN A 168 -12.40 2.39 20.51
C ASN A 168 -10.97 2.46 21.06
N ILE A 169 -10.66 3.53 21.79
CA ILE A 169 -9.31 3.79 22.34
C ILE A 169 -9.01 3.05 23.65
N ASP A 170 -9.82 2.06 24.04
CA ASP A 170 -9.54 1.22 25.21
C ASP A 170 -8.39 0.25 24.91
N LEU A 171 -7.24 0.46 25.56
CA LEU A 171 -6.09 -0.44 25.45
C LEU A 171 -6.41 -1.84 26.01
N GLY A 172 -7.32 -1.98 26.96
CA GLY A 172 -7.76 -3.28 27.45
C GLY A 172 -8.37 -4.15 26.35
N MET A 173 -9.12 -3.54 25.43
CA MET A 173 -9.71 -4.20 24.27
C MET A 173 -8.63 -4.74 23.32
N VAL A 174 -7.64 -3.91 22.96
CA VAL A 174 -6.55 -4.32 22.04
C VAL A 174 -5.75 -5.50 22.63
N TRP A 175 -5.46 -5.48 23.93
CA TRP A 175 -4.77 -6.58 24.60
C TRP A 175 -5.64 -7.84 24.67
N GLY A 176 -6.94 -7.67 24.87
CA GLY A 176 -7.91 -8.76 24.86
C GLY A 176 -7.94 -9.53 23.54
N TYR A 177 -7.79 -8.82 22.40
CA TYR A 177 -7.84 -9.42 21.07
C TYR A 177 -6.56 -10.14 20.60
N GLN A 178 -5.47 -10.11 21.35
CA GLN A 178 -4.18 -10.67 20.92
C GLN A 178 -4.23 -12.15 20.48
N THR A 179 -5.17 -12.93 21.00
CA THR A 179 -5.29 -14.37 20.71
C THR A 179 -6.55 -14.75 19.92
N ASN A 180 -7.50 -13.83 19.78
CA ASN A 180 -8.79 -14.04 19.11
C ASN A 180 -9.14 -12.88 18.16
N PHE A 181 -8.16 -12.18 17.60
CA PHE A 181 -8.37 -11.04 16.68
C PHE A 181 -9.25 -11.36 15.46
N LEU A 182 -9.41 -12.63 15.08
CA LEU A 182 -10.34 -13.04 14.03
C LEU A 182 -11.82 -12.94 14.44
N SER A 183 -12.12 -12.80 15.73
CA SER A 183 -13.49 -12.64 16.24
C SER A 183 -13.94 -11.19 16.33
N ILE A 184 -13.09 -10.22 15.97
CA ILE A 184 -13.47 -8.80 15.96
C ILE A 184 -14.62 -8.60 14.98
N ASN A 185 -15.71 -8.03 15.48
CA ASN A 185 -16.96 -7.86 14.73
C ASN A 185 -17.52 -6.43 14.81
N SER A 186 -16.75 -5.47 15.32
CA SER A 186 -17.09 -4.05 15.37
C SER A 186 -16.02 -3.26 14.60
N LEU A 187 -16.44 -2.21 13.89
CA LEU A 187 -15.48 -1.33 13.20
C LEU A 187 -14.73 -0.46 14.19
N GLU A 188 -15.36 -0.11 15.31
CA GLU A 188 -14.79 0.66 16.41
C GLU A 188 -13.53 -0.03 16.97
N ASP A 189 -13.57 -1.35 17.16
CA ASP A 189 -12.42 -2.12 17.64
C ASP A 189 -11.37 -2.36 16.56
N VAL A 190 -11.75 -2.39 15.27
CA VAL A 190 -10.77 -2.47 14.16
C VAL A 190 -10.02 -1.15 13.99
N MET A 191 -10.69 -0.01 14.22
CA MET A 191 -10.10 1.32 14.12
C MET A 191 -9.30 1.74 15.36
N GLY A 192 -9.61 1.16 16.53
CA GLY A 192 -8.98 1.44 17.82
C GLY A 192 -7.60 0.80 17.98
#